data_AF-A0A830HYC9-F1
#
_entry.id   AF-A0A830HYC9-F1
#
_cell.length_a   1.000
_cell.length_b   1.000
_cell.length_c   1.000
_cell.angle_alpha   90.00
_cell.angle_beta   90.00
_cell.angle_gamma   90.00
#
_symmetry.space_group_name_H-M   'P 1'
#
loop_
_entity.id
_entity.type
_entity.pdbx_description
1 polymer ?
#
loop_
_entity_poly.entity_id
_entity_poly.type
_entity_poly.pdbx_seq_one_letter_code
_entity_poly.pdbx_strand_id
1 'polypeptide(L)'
;MVAADSSAKFLTVYGKLSSPDLMFVQKGLELVEFELGFKVGQIIQLTPTDYETLVDAKRKEYGDDVLLHRGNLIAFVGVTDPAYLGNLATIKSFLYDEYGYTSGKTNAVFYKRLATKNKLRYMQLSGHEFISITFNDHRPVIIELYNDALPKTCANFKELILAHLSEPAEDAKPVKGYNDTVVHRIVPEGWIQCGDVDEGKGTGSVAANGSVIPDESFAIKHLKHGIVGMANSTTNGNGSQFYITLSPLPWLDGKKVAFGRVFDGMRTLRMIEKEETQNQRPLQEISITECSLIDVPPLVKPAKKYDFPTAPGA
;
A
#
# COMPACT_ATOMS: atom_id res chain seq x y z
N MET A 1 16.88 -0.55 -36.58
CA MET A 1 17.76 -0.35 -35.42
C MET A 1 18.45 0.98 -35.63
N VAL A 2 17.84 2.07 -35.14
CA VAL A 2 18.49 3.40 -35.16
C VAL A 2 19.44 3.41 -33.98
N ALA A 3 20.72 3.71 -34.25
CA ALA A 3 21.75 3.75 -33.22
C ALA A 3 21.35 4.78 -32.15
N ALA A 4 21.32 4.34 -30.89
CA ALA A 4 21.14 5.24 -29.76
C ALA A 4 22.27 6.28 -29.78
N ASP A 5 21.90 7.55 -29.79
CA ASP A 5 22.85 8.65 -29.60
C ASP A 5 23.54 8.45 -28.24
N SER A 6 24.87 8.34 -28.24
CA SER A 6 25.69 8.03 -27.07
C SER A 6 25.67 9.11 -25.98
N SER A 7 24.89 10.18 -26.17
CA SER A 7 24.72 11.30 -25.25
C SER A 7 23.43 11.24 -24.41
N ALA A 8 22.46 10.39 -24.76
CA ALA A 8 21.16 10.38 -24.08
C ALA A 8 21.25 9.78 -22.67
N LYS A 9 20.92 10.60 -21.65
CA LYS A 9 20.96 10.20 -20.24
C LYS A 9 19.71 9.43 -19.83
N PHE A 10 19.85 8.16 -19.48
CA PHE A 10 18.69 7.32 -19.11
C PHE A 10 18.11 7.71 -17.73
N LEU A 11 16.82 8.01 -17.66
CA LEU A 11 16.11 8.42 -16.44
C LEU A 11 15.35 7.24 -15.80
N THR A 12 15.67 6.92 -14.55
CA THR A 12 14.89 5.95 -13.75
C THR A 12 14.10 6.68 -12.66
N VAL A 13 12.78 6.54 -12.67
CA VAL A 13 11.89 7.19 -11.70
C VAL A 13 11.13 6.16 -10.90
N TYR A 14 11.29 6.19 -9.59
CA TYR A 14 10.51 5.39 -8.65
C TYR A 14 9.40 6.25 -8.08
N GLY A 15 8.18 5.74 -7.99
CA GLY A 15 7.11 6.51 -7.36
C GLY A 15 5.93 5.67 -6.91
N LYS A 16 5.10 6.28 -6.06
CA LYS A 16 3.86 5.67 -5.60
C LYS A 16 2.89 5.54 -6.77
N LEU A 17 2.29 4.37 -6.95
CA LEU A 17 1.32 4.10 -8.02
C LEU A 17 0.09 5.02 -7.99
N SER A 18 -0.20 5.63 -6.83
CA SER A 18 -1.28 6.59 -6.60
C SER A 18 -0.84 8.06 -6.74
N SER A 19 0.38 8.30 -7.20
CA SER A 19 0.97 9.64 -7.33
C SER A 19 0.57 10.32 -8.65
N PRO A 20 -0.13 11.47 -8.61
CA PRO A 20 -0.34 12.30 -9.80
C PRO A 20 0.97 12.74 -10.45
N ASP A 21 1.99 13.00 -9.62
CA ASP A 21 3.31 13.44 -10.08
C ASP A 21 4.00 12.34 -10.89
N LEU A 22 3.86 11.08 -10.48
CA LEU A 22 4.42 9.95 -11.22
C LEU A 22 3.72 9.79 -12.56
N MET A 23 2.40 9.96 -12.60
CA MET A 23 1.62 9.90 -13.84
C MET A 23 2.02 11.04 -14.81
N PHE A 24 2.32 12.22 -14.27
CA PHE A 24 2.85 13.34 -15.04
C PHE A 24 4.19 12.99 -15.68
N VAL A 25 5.15 12.51 -14.88
CA VAL A 25 6.48 12.15 -15.38
C VAL A 25 6.40 11.02 -16.39
N GLN A 26 5.55 10.02 -16.14
CA GLN A 26 5.32 8.93 -17.09
C GLN A 26 4.83 9.45 -18.45
N LYS A 27 3.85 10.36 -18.47
CA LYS A 27 3.34 10.93 -19.73
C LYS A 27 4.36 11.82 -20.42
N GLY A 28 5.19 12.54 -19.66
CA GLY A 28 6.31 13.29 -20.22
C GLY A 28 7.32 12.39 -20.91
N LEU A 29 7.76 11.32 -20.24
CA LEU A 29 8.66 10.33 -20.83
C LEU A 29 8.05 9.66 -22.07
N GLU A 30 6.79 9.23 -22.02
CA GLU A 30 6.11 8.63 -23.18
C GLU A 30 6.10 9.57 -24.40
N LEU A 31 5.93 10.88 -24.20
CA LEU A 31 5.97 11.85 -25.30
C LEU A 31 7.40 12.01 -25.85
N VAL A 32 8.39 12.18 -24.97
CA VAL A 32 9.79 12.30 -25.38
C VAL A 32 10.26 11.06 -26.14
N GLU A 33 9.94 9.86 -25.63
CA GLU A 33 10.27 8.59 -26.29
C GLU A 33 9.58 8.44 -27.65
N PHE A 34 8.36 8.94 -27.79
CA PHE A 34 7.64 8.95 -29.07
C PHE A 34 8.30 9.87 -30.09
N GLU A 35 8.74 11.07 -29.68
CA GLU A 35 9.40 12.04 -30.54
C GLU A 35 10.80 11.59 -30.97
N LEU A 36 11.56 10.99 -30.05
CA LEU A 36 12.92 10.51 -30.29
C LEU A 36 12.97 9.15 -31.00
N GLY A 37 11.92 8.34 -30.88
CA GLY A 37 11.86 7.00 -31.45
C GLY A 37 12.68 5.94 -30.69
N PHE A 38 13.15 6.25 -29.48
CA PHE A 38 13.85 5.32 -28.60
C PHE A 38 13.56 5.62 -27.13
N LYS A 39 13.82 4.63 -26.26
CA LYS A 39 13.61 4.73 -24.82
C LYS A 39 14.64 5.62 -24.14
N VAL A 40 14.19 6.55 -23.32
CA VAL A 40 15.03 7.46 -22.53
C VAL A 40 14.80 7.35 -21.03
N GLY A 41 13.83 6.55 -20.60
CA GLY A 41 13.67 6.27 -19.19
C GLY A 41 12.77 5.10 -18.85
N GLN A 42 12.58 4.93 -17.56
CA GLN A 42 11.68 3.93 -17.00
C GLN A 42 10.97 4.45 -15.76
N ILE A 43 9.73 4.03 -15.61
CA ILE A 43 8.90 4.28 -14.44
C ILE A 43 8.77 2.99 -13.66
N ILE A 44 9.19 3.01 -12.40
CA ILE A 44 9.02 1.91 -11.45
C ILE A 44 7.92 2.33 -10.48
N GLN A 45 6.72 1.81 -10.73
CA GLN A 45 5.55 2.06 -9.90
C GLN A 45 5.57 1.12 -8.69
N LEU A 46 5.42 1.69 -7.50
CA LEU A 46 5.47 0.97 -6.24
C LEU A 46 4.17 1.19 -5.46
N THR A 47 3.78 0.19 -4.68
CA THR A 47 2.78 0.43 -3.64
C THR A 47 3.34 1.45 -2.65
N PRO A 48 2.49 2.21 -1.94
CA PRO A 48 2.96 3.15 -0.92
C PRO A 48 3.95 2.53 0.07
N THR A 49 3.72 1.30 0.52
CA THR A 49 4.61 0.59 1.46
C THR A 49 5.93 0.17 0.85
N ASP A 50 5.92 -0.33 -0.39
CA ASP A 50 7.15 -0.67 -1.11
C ASP A 50 7.97 0.58 -1.41
N TYR A 51 7.32 1.71 -1.69
CA TYR A 51 7.98 2.99 -1.93
C TYR A 51 8.73 3.49 -0.68
N GLU A 52 8.09 3.44 0.50
CA GLU A 52 8.75 3.87 1.75
C GLU A 52 9.97 2.97 2.04
N THR A 53 9.82 1.65 1.85
CA THR A 53 10.93 0.69 1.97
C THR A 53 12.08 1.01 1.01
N LEU A 54 11.75 1.34 -0.25
CA LEU A 54 12.74 1.71 -1.26
C LEU A 54 13.46 3.01 -0.89
N VAL A 55 12.75 4.04 -0.42
CA VAL A 55 13.34 5.31 0.00
C VAL A 55 14.33 5.09 1.15
N ASP A 56 13.98 4.27 2.13
CA ASP A 56 14.88 3.96 3.25
C ASP A 56 16.12 3.17 2.80
N ALA A 57 15.98 2.24 1.85
CA ALA A 57 17.10 1.54 1.25
C ALA A 57 18.01 2.50 0.46
N LYS A 58 17.43 3.36 -0.39
CA LYS A 58 18.17 4.34 -1.19
C LYS A 58 18.85 5.41 -0.34
N ARG A 59 18.28 5.78 0.81
CA ARG A 59 18.97 6.62 1.80
C ARG A 59 20.28 5.99 2.29
N LYS A 60 20.28 4.69 2.58
CA LYS A 60 21.51 3.99 3.03
C LYS A 60 22.59 3.96 1.95
N GLU A 61 22.19 3.96 0.68
CA GLU A 61 23.07 3.89 -0.49
C GLU A 61 23.61 5.27 -0.91
N TYR A 62 22.75 6.31 -0.92
CA TYR A 62 23.08 7.65 -1.46
C TYR A 62 23.15 8.75 -0.39
N GLY A 63 22.89 8.45 0.88
CA GLY A 63 22.94 9.41 1.98
C GLY A 63 21.64 10.18 2.22
N ASP A 64 21.71 11.19 3.08
CA ASP A 64 20.55 11.94 3.58
C ASP A 64 19.90 12.86 2.54
N ASP A 65 20.55 13.13 1.40
CA ASP A 65 19.97 13.95 0.31
C ASP A 65 18.68 13.35 -0.26
N VAL A 66 18.52 12.03 -0.17
CA VAL A 66 17.28 11.32 -0.53
C VAL A 66 16.13 11.71 0.41
N LEU A 67 16.41 11.99 1.69
CA LEU A 67 15.38 12.38 2.67
C LEU A 67 14.82 13.77 2.44
N LEU A 68 15.64 14.70 1.93
CA LEU A 68 15.20 16.06 1.60
C LEU A 68 14.06 16.07 0.57
N HIS A 69 13.91 14.97 -0.17
CA HIS A 69 13.00 14.81 -1.28
C HIS A 69 11.91 13.76 -1.04
N ARG A 70 11.47 13.56 0.22
CA ARG A 70 10.38 12.63 0.65
C ARG A 70 8.97 12.99 0.10
N GLY A 71 8.87 13.25 -1.20
CA GLY A 71 7.63 13.34 -1.96
C GLY A 71 7.12 11.98 -2.40
N ASN A 72 6.28 11.96 -3.43
CA ASN A 72 5.65 10.74 -3.94
C ASN A 72 6.48 10.01 -5.02
N LEU A 73 7.66 10.54 -5.35
CA LEU A 73 8.61 9.96 -6.29
C LEU A 73 10.04 10.45 -6.04
N ILE A 74 11.01 9.65 -6.48
CA ILE A 74 12.43 9.97 -6.56
C ILE A 74 13.00 9.50 -7.90
N ALA A 75 14.05 10.15 -8.40
CA ALA A 75 14.66 9.79 -9.67
C ALA A 75 16.18 9.70 -9.61
N PHE A 76 16.72 8.91 -10.55
CA PHE A 76 18.13 8.70 -10.78
C PHE A 76 18.44 8.77 -12.28
N VAL A 77 19.64 9.20 -12.63
CA VAL A 77 20.09 9.37 -14.02
C VAL A 77 21.34 8.54 -14.26
N GLY A 78 21.35 7.82 -15.39
CA GLY A 78 22.43 6.92 -15.78
C GLY A 78 22.01 5.46 -15.77
N VAL A 79 22.83 4.62 -16.38
CA VAL A 79 22.61 3.17 -16.48
C VAL A 79 23.54 2.42 -15.53
N THR A 80 24.84 2.74 -15.58
CA THR A 80 25.87 2.20 -14.70
C THR A 80 26.16 3.22 -13.60
N ASP A 81 25.97 2.83 -12.33
CA ASP A 81 26.10 3.70 -11.16
C ASP A 81 25.26 4.99 -11.26
N PRO A 82 23.92 4.85 -11.22
CA PRO A 82 23.03 5.96 -11.53
C PRO A 82 23.09 7.02 -10.44
N ALA A 83 23.30 8.28 -10.84
CA ALA A 83 23.38 9.41 -9.93
C ALA A 83 21.99 9.82 -9.45
N TYR A 84 21.87 10.17 -8.18
CA TYR A 84 20.62 10.67 -7.62
C TYR A 84 20.26 12.03 -8.25
N LEU A 85 19.04 12.14 -8.80
CA LEU A 85 18.57 13.36 -9.46
C LEU A 85 17.72 14.24 -8.53
N GLY A 86 16.83 13.63 -7.73
CA GLY A 86 15.93 14.37 -6.83
C GLY A 86 14.44 14.03 -6.98
N ASN A 87 13.61 15.06 -6.81
CA ASN A 87 12.13 15.00 -6.81
C ASN A 87 11.50 15.43 -8.15
N LEU A 88 10.20 15.72 -8.14
CA LEU A 88 9.48 16.19 -9.33
C LEU A 88 10.07 17.47 -9.95
N ALA A 89 10.53 18.41 -9.14
CA ALA A 89 11.05 19.69 -9.65
C ALA A 89 12.33 19.47 -10.45
N THR A 90 13.28 18.71 -9.91
CA THR A 90 14.54 18.36 -10.60
C THR A 90 14.29 17.49 -11.83
N ILE A 91 13.29 16.59 -11.79
CA ILE A 91 12.89 15.81 -12.97
C ILE A 91 12.33 16.70 -14.07
N LYS A 92 11.50 17.70 -13.74
CA LYS A 92 10.98 18.64 -14.74
C LYS A 92 12.11 19.43 -15.39
N SER A 93 13.06 19.93 -14.60
CA SER A 93 14.25 20.59 -15.11
C SER A 93 15.05 19.66 -16.02
N PHE A 94 15.33 18.43 -15.58
CA PHE A 94 16.05 17.44 -16.39
C PHE A 94 15.37 17.16 -17.73
N LEU A 95 14.05 16.94 -17.75
CA LEU A 95 13.32 16.68 -19.00
C LEU A 95 13.37 17.89 -19.95
N TYR A 96 13.33 19.11 -19.41
CA TYR A 96 13.44 20.33 -20.22
C TYR A 96 14.88 20.52 -20.75
N ASP A 97 15.89 20.40 -19.88
CA ASP A 97 17.28 20.67 -20.22
C ASP A 97 17.85 19.64 -21.20
N GLU A 98 17.54 18.36 -21.01
CA GLU A 98 18.09 17.27 -21.84
C GLU A 98 17.27 16.98 -23.09
N TYR A 99 15.94 17.17 -23.05
CA TYR A 99 15.04 16.77 -24.13
C TYR A 99 14.17 17.89 -24.68
N GLY A 100 14.30 19.12 -24.19
CA GLY A 100 13.44 20.24 -24.60
C GLY A 100 11.97 20.05 -24.22
N TYR A 101 11.65 19.10 -23.33
CA TYR A 101 10.28 18.81 -22.96
C TYR A 101 9.67 19.98 -22.18
N THR A 102 8.72 20.66 -22.81
CA THR A 102 7.92 21.68 -22.17
C THR A 102 6.56 21.09 -21.80
N SER A 103 6.31 20.91 -20.51
CA SER A 103 4.95 20.61 -20.10
C SER A 103 4.10 21.86 -20.26
N GLY A 104 3.02 21.79 -21.05
CA GLY A 104 1.97 22.81 -21.00
C GLY A 104 1.38 22.98 -19.59
N LYS A 105 0.38 23.86 -19.43
CA LYS A 105 -0.30 24.06 -18.13
C LYS A 105 -0.70 22.70 -17.53
N THR A 106 -0.09 22.34 -16.41
CA THR A 106 -0.32 21.05 -15.77
C THR A 106 -1.78 20.95 -15.34
N ASN A 107 -2.53 20.03 -15.95
CA ASN A 107 -3.90 19.74 -15.54
C ASN A 107 -3.87 18.81 -14.31
N ALA A 108 -3.81 19.39 -13.11
CA ALA A 108 -3.75 18.65 -11.86
C ALA A 108 -4.94 17.65 -11.70
N VAL A 109 -6.13 18.02 -12.19
CA VAL A 109 -7.31 17.16 -12.15
C VAL A 109 -7.12 15.92 -13.04
N PHE A 110 -6.56 16.11 -14.24
CA PHE A 110 -6.26 15.01 -15.15
C PHE A 110 -5.31 13.98 -14.52
N TYR A 111 -4.18 14.43 -13.98
CA TYR A 111 -3.21 13.53 -13.37
C TYR A 111 -3.70 12.88 -12.08
N LYS A 112 -4.53 13.58 -11.30
CA LYS A 112 -5.23 12.98 -10.17
C LYS A 112 -6.15 11.84 -10.61
N ARG A 113 -6.96 12.04 -11.66
CA ARG A 113 -7.82 10.99 -12.23
C ARG A 113 -7.01 9.82 -12.77
N LEU A 114 -5.89 10.09 -13.45
CA LEU A 114 -5.02 9.06 -13.97
C LEU A 114 -4.38 8.23 -12.85
N ALA A 115 -3.94 8.87 -11.76
CA ALA A 115 -3.40 8.19 -10.59
C ALA A 115 -4.46 7.35 -9.86
N THR A 116 -5.69 7.85 -9.72
CA THR A 116 -6.82 7.07 -9.19
C THR A 116 -7.09 5.83 -10.06
N LYS A 117 -7.10 5.99 -11.40
CA LYS A 117 -7.28 4.87 -12.33
C LYS A 117 -6.15 3.85 -12.23
N ASN A 118 -4.92 4.31 -12.04
CA ASN A 118 -3.75 3.45 -11.89
C ASN A 118 -3.80 2.64 -10.59
N LYS A 119 -4.16 3.28 -9.45
CA LYS A 119 -4.42 2.61 -8.18
C LYS A 119 -5.53 1.56 -8.30
N LEU A 120 -6.66 1.93 -8.90
CA LEU A 120 -7.77 0.99 -9.11
C LEU A 120 -7.34 -0.20 -9.99
N ARG A 121 -6.59 0.06 -11.07
CA ARG A 121 -6.10 -1.00 -11.96
C ARG A 121 -5.19 -1.99 -11.22
N TYR A 122 -4.34 -1.51 -10.31
CA TYR A 122 -3.55 -2.38 -9.44
C TYR A 122 -4.46 -3.28 -8.60
N MET A 123 -5.43 -2.68 -7.89
CA MET A 123 -6.35 -3.41 -7.01
C MET A 123 -7.16 -4.47 -7.77
N GLN A 124 -7.53 -4.16 -9.01
CA GLN A 124 -8.26 -5.08 -9.87
C GLN A 124 -7.41 -6.25 -10.40
N LEU A 125 -6.12 -6.01 -10.63
CA LEU A 125 -5.20 -7.00 -11.20
C LEU A 125 -4.53 -7.88 -10.16
N SER A 126 -4.46 -7.45 -8.89
CA SER A 126 -3.82 -8.23 -7.84
C SER A 126 -4.57 -9.52 -7.51
N GLY A 127 -5.89 -9.56 -7.73
CA GLY A 127 -6.74 -10.67 -7.27
C GLY A 127 -6.90 -10.71 -5.74
N HIS A 128 -6.44 -9.65 -5.06
CA HIS A 128 -6.48 -9.52 -3.61
C HIS A 128 -7.71 -8.73 -3.14
N GLU A 129 -8.12 -9.00 -1.91
CA GLU A 129 -9.13 -8.22 -1.23
C GLU A 129 -8.51 -7.02 -0.49
N PHE A 130 -9.28 -5.92 -0.38
CA PHE A 130 -8.83 -4.70 0.28
C PHE A 130 -9.80 -4.30 1.37
N ILE A 131 -9.26 -3.94 2.53
CA ILE A 131 -10.01 -3.54 3.72
C ILE A 131 -9.64 -2.11 4.08
N SER A 132 -10.62 -1.31 4.47
CA SER A 132 -10.45 0.00 5.06
C SER A 132 -10.63 -0.09 6.58
N ILE A 133 -9.71 0.51 7.35
CA ILE A 133 -9.80 0.64 8.81
C ILE A 133 -9.56 2.10 9.18
N THR A 134 -10.52 2.71 9.87
CA THR A 134 -10.42 4.07 10.42
C THR A 134 -10.10 3.97 11.91
N PHE A 135 -9.01 4.62 12.32
CA PHE A 135 -8.65 4.77 13.73
C PHE A 135 -9.08 6.17 14.18
N ASN A 136 -9.96 6.27 15.18
CA ASN A 136 -10.57 7.53 15.61
C ASN A 136 -11.11 8.35 14.41
N ASP A 137 -10.62 9.58 14.23
CA ASP A 137 -10.96 10.50 13.15
C ASP A 137 -9.83 10.65 12.11
N HIS A 138 -8.82 9.78 12.16
CA HIS A 138 -7.71 9.80 11.22
C HIS A 138 -8.13 9.35 9.81
N ARG A 139 -7.25 9.61 8.84
CA ARG A 139 -7.42 9.04 7.50
C ARG A 139 -7.39 7.52 7.56
N PRO A 140 -8.26 6.82 6.81
CA PRO A 140 -8.30 5.37 6.81
C PRO A 140 -6.98 4.74 6.39
N VAL A 141 -6.66 3.64 7.03
CA VAL A 141 -5.60 2.70 6.64
C VAL A 141 -6.22 1.66 5.73
N ILE A 142 -5.69 1.52 4.53
CA ILE A 142 -6.13 0.49 3.58
C ILE A 142 -5.16 -0.67 3.68
N ILE A 143 -5.67 -1.88 3.88
CA ILE A 143 -4.92 -3.12 3.97
C ILE A 143 -5.23 -3.97 2.72
N GLU A 144 -4.19 -4.46 2.05
CA GLU A 144 -4.26 -5.51 1.04
C GLU A 144 -4.08 -6.87 1.73
N LEU A 145 -5.02 -7.79 1.50
CA LEU A 145 -4.98 -9.15 2.02
C LEU A 145 -4.35 -10.11 1.01
N TYR A 146 -3.44 -10.96 1.46
CA TYR A 146 -2.85 -12.01 0.62
C TYR A 146 -3.71 -13.27 0.65
N ASN A 147 -4.98 -13.13 0.24
CA ASN A 147 -5.97 -14.22 0.26
C ASN A 147 -5.66 -15.35 -0.73
N ASP A 148 -4.70 -15.17 -1.63
CA ASP A 148 -4.12 -16.21 -2.48
C ASP A 148 -3.17 -17.14 -1.72
N ALA A 149 -2.37 -16.58 -0.80
CA ALA A 149 -1.35 -17.29 -0.04
C ALA A 149 -1.82 -17.71 1.36
N LEU A 150 -2.74 -16.96 1.99
CA LEU A 150 -3.28 -17.19 3.33
C LEU A 150 -4.82 -17.13 3.35
N PRO A 151 -5.53 -17.96 2.57
CA PRO A 151 -6.98 -17.87 2.42
C PRO A 151 -7.73 -18.01 3.74
N LYS A 152 -7.31 -18.88 4.67
CA LYS A 152 -8.04 -19.10 5.94
C LYS A 152 -7.84 -17.93 6.91
N THR A 153 -6.61 -17.44 7.01
CA THR A 153 -6.27 -16.30 7.87
C THR A 153 -6.96 -15.03 7.39
N CYS A 154 -6.92 -14.78 6.07
CA CYS A 154 -7.62 -13.66 5.44
C CYS A 154 -9.14 -13.77 5.58
N ALA A 155 -9.72 -14.98 5.44
CA ALA A 155 -11.15 -15.20 5.65
C ALA A 155 -11.57 -14.88 7.10
N ASN A 156 -10.82 -15.36 8.10
CA ASN A 156 -11.07 -15.02 9.50
C ASN A 156 -11.03 -13.51 9.75
N PHE A 157 -10.01 -12.82 9.22
CA PHE A 157 -9.89 -11.38 9.36
C PHE A 157 -11.08 -10.65 8.71
N LYS A 158 -11.49 -11.07 7.51
CA LYS A 158 -12.64 -10.52 6.79
C LYS A 158 -13.96 -10.74 7.51
N GLU A 159 -14.19 -11.91 8.09
CA GLU A 159 -15.39 -12.17 8.88
C GLU A 159 -15.51 -11.23 10.08
N LEU A 160 -14.41 -10.97 10.79
CA LEU A 160 -14.37 -10.01 11.91
C LEU A 160 -14.57 -8.56 11.47
N ILE A 161 -14.17 -8.19 10.26
CA ILE A 161 -14.47 -6.87 9.66
C ILE A 161 -15.98 -6.75 9.41
N LEU A 162 -16.60 -7.79 8.84
CA LEU A 162 -18.00 -7.79 8.43
C LEU A 162 -19.00 -8.15 9.55
N ALA A 163 -18.53 -8.52 10.73
CA ALA A 163 -19.38 -8.98 11.81
C ALA A 163 -20.47 -7.96 12.20
N HIS A 164 -20.19 -6.65 12.08
CA HIS A 164 -21.17 -5.59 12.33
C HIS A 164 -22.36 -5.56 11.35
N LEU A 165 -22.26 -6.25 10.20
CA LEU A 165 -23.32 -6.39 9.21
C LEU A 165 -24.13 -7.68 9.36
N SER A 166 -23.70 -8.58 10.24
CA SER A 166 -24.33 -9.90 10.40
C SER A 166 -25.35 -9.85 11.54
N GLU A 167 -26.57 -10.33 11.27
CA GLU A 167 -27.51 -10.58 12.36
C GLU A 167 -27.19 -11.91 13.04
N PRO A 168 -27.18 -11.96 14.39
CA PRO A 168 -27.02 -13.22 15.10
C PRO A 168 -28.19 -14.15 14.77
N ALA A 169 -27.90 -15.44 14.52
CA ALA A 169 -28.95 -16.46 14.49
C ALA A 169 -29.64 -16.53 15.87
N GLU A 170 -30.91 -16.95 15.92
CA GLU A 170 -31.76 -16.93 17.13
C GLU A 170 -31.11 -17.58 18.37
N ASP A 171 -30.17 -18.52 18.20
CA ASP A 171 -29.47 -19.23 19.28
C ASP A 171 -27.93 -19.00 19.31
N ALA A 172 -27.40 -18.09 18.49
CA ALA A 172 -25.95 -17.84 18.41
C ALA A 172 -25.54 -16.57 19.16
N LYS A 173 -24.40 -16.62 19.85
CA LYS A 173 -23.77 -15.39 20.36
C LYS A 173 -23.41 -14.50 19.15
N PRO A 174 -23.72 -13.19 19.18
CA PRO A 174 -23.30 -12.28 18.12
C PRO A 174 -21.77 -12.27 18.00
N VAL A 175 -21.27 -12.39 16.77
CA VAL A 175 -19.85 -12.26 16.48
C VAL A 175 -19.47 -10.80 16.75
N LYS A 176 -18.57 -10.56 17.69
CA LYS A 176 -18.01 -9.23 17.92
C LYS A 176 -16.97 -8.95 16.84
N GLY A 177 -17.17 -7.87 16.10
CA GLY A 177 -16.27 -7.42 15.05
C GLY A 177 -15.17 -6.50 15.55
N TYR A 178 -14.39 -5.96 14.61
CA TYR A 178 -13.33 -5.02 14.92
C TYR A 178 -13.79 -3.59 15.26
N ASN A 179 -15.01 -3.20 14.88
CA ASN A 179 -15.58 -1.91 15.30
C ASN A 179 -15.52 -1.78 16.83
N ASP A 180 -15.12 -0.60 17.29
CA ASP A 180 -14.94 -0.23 18.70
C ASP A 180 -13.82 -0.97 19.44
N THR A 181 -13.07 -1.87 18.77
CA THR A 181 -11.86 -2.43 19.37
C THR A 181 -10.74 -1.41 19.44
N VAL A 182 -9.93 -1.47 20.49
CA VAL A 182 -8.88 -0.49 20.76
C VAL A 182 -7.49 -0.97 20.37
N VAL A 183 -6.65 -0.01 20.02
CA VAL A 183 -5.20 -0.17 20.02
C VAL A 183 -4.74 -0.26 21.48
N HIS A 184 -4.51 -1.48 21.94
CA HIS A 184 -4.13 -1.75 23.33
C HIS A 184 -2.61 -1.77 23.54
N ARG A 185 -1.82 -1.78 22.45
CA ARG A 185 -0.36 -1.78 22.54
C ARG A 185 0.31 -1.12 21.33
N ILE A 186 1.24 -0.21 21.59
CA ILE A 186 2.11 0.46 20.62
C ILE A 186 3.56 0.23 21.06
N VAL A 187 4.35 -0.31 20.15
CA VAL A 187 5.80 -0.47 20.29
C VAL A 187 6.45 0.38 19.19
N PRO A 188 7.01 1.56 19.53
CA PRO A 188 7.73 2.39 18.56
C PRO A 188 8.86 1.61 17.89
N GLU A 189 9.05 1.82 16.58
CA GLU A 189 9.95 1.02 15.73
C GLU A 189 9.67 -0.49 15.79
N GLY A 190 8.48 -0.87 16.23
CA GLY A 190 8.02 -2.24 16.41
C GLY A 190 6.73 -2.46 15.66
N TRP A 191 5.61 -2.36 16.36
CA TRP A 191 4.27 -2.58 15.81
C TRP A 191 3.18 -1.88 16.60
N ILE A 192 2.03 -1.69 15.96
CA ILE A 192 0.75 -1.34 16.59
C ILE A 192 -0.05 -2.63 16.70
N GLN A 193 -0.65 -2.91 17.85
CA GLN A 193 -1.46 -4.11 18.10
C GLN A 193 -2.88 -3.74 18.54
N CYS A 194 -3.87 -4.38 17.91
CA CYS A 194 -5.29 -4.17 18.16
C CYS A 194 -6.10 -5.43 17.82
N GLY A 195 -7.43 -5.32 17.79
CA GLY A 195 -8.32 -6.40 17.39
C GLY A 195 -8.62 -7.43 18.48
N ASP A 196 -8.52 -7.06 19.76
CA ASP A 196 -9.10 -7.88 20.84
C ASP A 196 -10.63 -7.67 20.84
N VAL A 197 -11.36 -8.58 20.17
CA VAL A 197 -12.82 -8.53 20.07
C VAL A 197 -13.52 -9.14 21.29
N ASP A 198 -12.79 -9.77 22.20
CA ASP A 198 -13.36 -10.54 23.30
C ASP A 198 -13.40 -9.70 24.58
N GLU A 199 -12.21 -9.37 25.11
CA GLU A 199 -12.04 -8.62 26.37
C GLU A 199 -11.70 -7.14 26.15
N GLY A 200 -11.28 -6.77 24.94
CA GLY A 200 -10.96 -5.39 24.56
C GLY A 200 -9.72 -4.79 25.26
N LYS A 201 -8.92 -5.60 25.96
CA LYS A 201 -7.77 -5.13 26.76
C LYS A 201 -6.43 -5.70 26.31
N GLY A 202 -6.43 -6.56 25.28
CA GLY A 202 -5.27 -7.30 24.79
C GLY A 202 -5.11 -8.68 25.44
N THR A 203 -6.03 -9.08 26.31
CA THR A 203 -6.00 -10.34 27.08
C THR A 203 -6.84 -11.43 26.43
N GLY A 204 -7.85 -11.07 25.63
CA GLY A 204 -8.70 -12.00 24.89
C GLY A 204 -8.31 -12.09 23.42
N SER A 205 -8.55 -13.24 22.79
CA SER A 205 -8.44 -13.37 21.34
C SER A 205 -9.22 -14.57 20.85
N VAL A 206 -10.28 -14.32 20.09
CA VAL A 206 -11.12 -15.37 19.50
C VAL A 206 -11.25 -15.11 18.01
N ALA A 207 -11.07 -16.15 17.21
CA ALA A 207 -11.35 -16.13 15.79
C ALA A 207 -12.86 -15.93 15.54
N ALA A 208 -13.24 -15.58 14.31
CA ALA A 208 -14.63 -15.33 13.93
C ALA A 208 -15.54 -16.54 14.23
N ASN A 209 -15.01 -17.75 14.14
CA ASN A 209 -15.71 -19.00 14.47
C ASN A 209 -15.85 -19.25 15.99
N GLY A 210 -15.40 -18.34 16.85
CA GLY A 210 -15.44 -18.47 18.31
C GLY A 210 -14.33 -19.32 18.93
N SER A 211 -13.30 -19.71 18.17
CA SER A 211 -12.18 -20.53 18.65
C SER A 211 -10.82 -19.91 18.28
N VAL A 212 -9.79 -20.72 18.04
CA VAL A 212 -8.49 -20.30 17.48
C VAL A 212 -8.26 -20.96 16.12
N ILE A 213 -7.47 -20.31 15.26
CA ILE A 213 -7.03 -20.84 13.98
C ILE A 213 -5.53 -21.22 14.04
N PRO A 214 -5.13 -22.35 13.43
CA PRO A 214 -3.73 -22.78 13.39
C PRO A 214 -2.86 -21.85 12.54
N ASP A 215 -1.55 -21.95 12.68
CA ASP A 215 -0.61 -21.21 11.83
C ASP A 215 -0.69 -21.75 10.40
N GLU A 216 -1.22 -20.95 9.47
CA GLU A 216 -1.49 -21.39 8.10
C GLU A 216 -0.22 -21.47 7.25
N SER A 217 0.60 -20.42 7.24
CA SER A 217 1.82 -20.32 6.47
C SER A 217 2.74 -19.21 7.00
N PHE A 218 4.05 -19.36 6.79
CA PHE A 218 5.09 -18.35 7.08
C PHE A 218 5.76 -17.83 5.80
N ALA A 219 5.05 -17.90 4.67
CA ALA A 219 5.56 -17.46 3.36
C ALA A 219 5.87 -15.96 3.31
N ILE A 220 5.08 -15.15 4.01
CA ILE A 220 5.23 -13.70 4.06
C ILE A 220 6.22 -13.33 5.16
N LYS A 221 7.23 -12.53 4.80
CA LYS A 221 8.31 -12.10 5.70
C LYS A 221 8.07 -10.70 6.24
N HIS A 222 8.52 -10.44 7.46
CA HIS A 222 8.39 -9.18 8.18
C HIS A 222 9.54 -8.22 7.83
N LEU A 223 9.89 -8.09 6.55
CA LEU A 223 11.06 -7.31 6.11
C LEU A 223 10.74 -5.84 5.80
N LYS A 224 9.50 -5.41 6.02
CA LYS A 224 9.00 -4.09 5.64
C LYS A 224 8.15 -3.49 6.76
N HIS A 225 8.00 -2.18 6.69
CA HIS A 225 6.96 -1.46 7.40
C HIS A 225 5.58 -1.88 6.87
N GLY A 226 4.55 -1.76 7.69
CA GLY A 226 3.16 -1.97 7.28
C GLY A 226 2.81 -3.43 6.98
N ILE A 227 3.57 -4.43 7.43
CA ILE A 227 3.15 -5.83 7.33
C ILE A 227 2.07 -6.09 8.38
N VAL A 228 0.98 -6.75 7.97
CA VAL A 228 -0.12 -7.12 8.86
C VAL A 228 0.01 -8.59 9.22
N GLY A 229 0.04 -8.89 10.52
CA GLY A 229 0.22 -10.25 11.02
C GLY A 229 -0.61 -10.56 12.25
N MET A 230 -0.82 -11.85 12.51
CA MET A 230 -1.61 -12.35 13.63
C MET A 230 -0.82 -12.26 14.94
N ALA A 231 -1.42 -11.67 15.96
CA ALA A 231 -0.92 -11.71 17.31
C ALA A 231 -1.43 -12.98 18.00
N ASN A 232 -0.51 -13.81 18.49
CA ASN A 232 -0.81 -14.99 19.27
C ASN A 232 0.15 -15.13 20.46
N SER A 233 -0.28 -15.82 21.52
CA SER A 233 0.56 -16.15 22.68
C SER A 233 1.14 -17.56 22.60
N THR A 234 0.54 -18.43 21.78
CA THR A 234 0.94 -19.82 21.59
C THR A 234 0.94 -20.15 20.10
N THR A 235 1.80 -21.10 19.69
CA THR A 235 1.80 -21.68 18.35
C THR A 235 0.41 -22.25 18.04
N ASN A 236 -0.10 -22.04 16.83
CA ASN A 236 -1.45 -22.42 16.40
C ASN A 236 -2.60 -21.78 17.23
N GLY A 237 -2.34 -20.69 17.95
CA GLY A 237 -3.32 -20.00 18.79
C GLY A 237 -3.76 -18.65 18.23
N ASN A 238 -3.97 -18.53 16.92
CA ASN A 238 -4.37 -17.25 16.33
C ASN A 238 -5.86 -16.99 16.56
N GLY A 239 -6.23 -15.82 17.07
CA GLY A 239 -7.62 -15.42 17.28
C GLY A 239 -8.01 -14.25 16.39
N SER A 240 -8.44 -13.16 17.02
CA SER A 240 -8.76 -11.88 16.37
C SER A 240 -7.63 -10.87 16.42
N GLN A 241 -6.69 -10.98 17.36
CA GLN A 241 -5.71 -9.92 17.55
C GLN A 241 -4.72 -9.92 16.39
N PHE A 242 -4.38 -8.73 15.93
CA PHE A 242 -3.42 -8.53 14.86
C PHE A 242 -2.51 -7.36 15.18
N TYR A 243 -1.38 -7.31 14.48
CA TYR A 243 -0.46 -6.21 14.53
C TYR A 243 -0.16 -5.67 13.13
N ILE A 244 0.25 -4.41 13.09
CA ILE A 244 0.80 -3.75 11.91
C ILE A 244 2.22 -3.32 12.23
N THR A 245 3.20 -3.78 11.45
CA THR A 245 4.60 -3.43 11.71
C THR A 245 4.89 -1.96 11.42
N LEU A 246 5.70 -1.36 12.29
CA LEU A 246 6.24 0.00 12.18
C LEU A 246 7.73 -0.02 11.82
N SER A 247 8.33 -1.19 11.65
CA SER A 247 9.67 -1.39 11.11
C SER A 247 9.83 -2.84 10.59
N PRO A 248 10.93 -3.19 9.91
CA PRO A 248 11.28 -4.58 9.63
C PRO A 248 11.55 -5.39 10.93
N LEU A 249 10.82 -6.50 11.12
CA LEU A 249 10.89 -7.38 12.29
C LEU A 249 11.24 -8.84 11.91
N PRO A 250 12.41 -9.12 11.28
CA PRO A 250 12.74 -10.46 10.76
C PRO A 250 12.73 -11.57 11.82
N TRP A 251 12.86 -11.25 13.11
CA TRP A 251 12.81 -12.23 14.19
C TRP A 251 11.41 -12.83 14.45
N LEU A 252 10.35 -12.25 13.84
CA LEU A 252 8.99 -12.80 13.83
C LEU A 252 8.78 -13.84 12.72
N ASP A 253 9.69 -13.90 11.73
CA ASP A 253 9.58 -14.84 10.62
C ASP A 253 9.64 -16.29 11.11
N GLY A 254 8.69 -17.11 10.62
CA GLY A 254 8.54 -18.50 11.08
C GLY A 254 7.89 -18.65 12.45
N LYS A 255 7.47 -17.56 13.10
CA LYS A 255 6.82 -17.57 14.43
C LYS A 255 5.44 -16.92 14.41
N LYS A 256 5.23 -15.90 13.58
CA LYS A 256 3.96 -15.20 13.44
C LYS A 256 3.50 -15.24 11.99
N VAL A 257 2.21 -15.47 11.79
CA VAL A 257 1.59 -15.51 10.46
C VAL A 257 1.38 -14.08 9.97
N ALA A 258 2.03 -13.69 8.88
CA ALA A 258 1.75 -12.45 8.16
C ALA A 258 0.82 -12.74 6.99
N PHE A 259 -0.27 -11.99 6.88
CA PHE A 259 -1.37 -12.28 5.96
C PHE A 259 -1.77 -11.09 5.07
N GLY A 260 -1.14 -9.93 5.26
CA GLY A 260 -1.42 -8.77 4.44
C GLY A 260 -0.37 -7.67 4.58
N ARG A 261 -0.65 -6.54 3.94
CA ARG A 261 0.14 -5.32 4.11
C ARG A 261 -0.74 -4.08 4.05
N VAL A 262 -0.26 -3.01 4.65
CA VAL A 262 -0.78 -1.67 4.43
C VAL A 262 -0.55 -1.33 2.96
N PHE A 263 -1.63 -1.01 2.27
CA PHE A 263 -1.64 -0.48 0.91
C PHE A 263 -1.69 1.06 0.91
N ASP A 264 -2.37 1.68 1.87
CA ASP A 264 -2.44 3.13 2.03
C ASP A 264 -2.63 3.51 3.51
N GLY A 265 -2.32 4.75 3.89
CA GLY A 265 -2.51 5.23 5.27
C GLY A 265 -1.31 5.01 6.22
N MET A 266 -0.11 4.70 5.72
CA MET A 266 1.11 4.65 6.54
C MET A 266 1.37 5.92 7.36
N ARG A 267 0.90 7.09 6.87
CA ARG A 267 0.97 8.35 7.64
C ARG A 267 0.14 8.29 8.92
N THR A 268 -1.04 7.67 8.89
CA THR A 268 -1.88 7.47 10.07
C THR A 268 -1.16 6.61 11.11
N LEU A 269 -0.56 5.50 10.70
CA LEU A 269 0.20 4.62 11.59
C LEU A 269 1.40 5.33 12.23
N ARG A 270 2.11 6.19 11.49
CA ARG A 270 3.20 7.02 12.03
C ARG A 270 2.73 8.13 12.98
N MET A 271 1.48 8.56 12.91
CA MET A 271 0.91 9.48 13.90
C MET A 271 0.59 8.71 15.17
N ILE A 272 -0.10 7.56 15.04
CA ILE A 272 -0.42 6.66 16.15
C ILE A 272 0.86 6.21 16.88
N GLU A 273 1.94 5.88 16.16
CA GLU A 273 3.24 5.52 16.75
C GLU A 273 3.81 6.57 17.71
N LYS A 274 3.48 7.85 17.50
CA LYS A 274 4.01 8.97 18.29
C LYS A 274 3.18 9.31 19.51
N GLU A 275 2.05 8.64 19.70
CA GLU A 275 1.19 8.84 20.85
C GLU A 275 1.92 8.45 22.13
N GLU A 276 1.68 9.21 23.21
CA GLU A 276 2.28 8.92 24.50
C GLU A 276 1.75 7.59 25.05
N THR A 277 2.66 6.77 25.59
CA THR A 277 2.30 5.45 26.13
C THR A 277 2.80 5.27 27.55
N GLN A 278 2.06 4.48 28.33
CA GLN A 278 2.51 3.92 29.60
C GLN A 278 2.52 2.40 29.49
N ASN A 279 3.68 1.78 29.69
CA ASN A 279 3.87 0.34 29.49
C ASN A 279 3.38 -0.14 28.11
N GLN A 280 3.70 0.61 27.06
CA GLN A 280 3.28 0.36 25.67
C GLN A 280 1.77 0.54 25.42
N ARG A 281 0.96 0.86 26.43
CA ARG A 281 -0.45 1.17 26.25
C ARG A 281 -0.62 2.68 25.97
N PRO A 282 -1.35 3.09 24.92
CA PRO A 282 -1.64 4.51 24.67
C PRO A 282 -2.32 5.16 25.87
N LEU A 283 -1.91 6.38 26.21
CA LEU A 283 -2.57 7.19 27.24
C LEU A 283 -3.92 7.73 26.76
N GLN A 284 -3.97 8.15 25.49
CA GLN A 284 -5.22 8.48 24.82
C GLN A 284 -5.77 7.24 24.12
N GLU A 285 -7.07 7.01 24.25
CA GLU A 285 -7.70 5.86 23.61
C GLU A 285 -7.72 6.04 22.08
N ILE A 286 -7.34 4.97 21.38
CA ILE A 286 -7.38 4.89 19.93
C ILE A 286 -8.20 3.66 19.59
N SER A 287 -9.36 3.84 18.98
CA SER A 287 -10.27 2.77 18.61
C SER A 287 -10.45 2.68 17.11
N ILE A 288 -10.87 1.51 16.63
CA ILE A 288 -11.33 1.31 15.26
C ILE A 288 -12.78 1.81 15.20
N THR A 289 -12.97 3.02 14.67
CA THR A 289 -14.29 3.65 14.56
C THR A 289 -15.10 3.13 13.39
N GLU A 290 -14.41 2.69 12.34
CA GLU A 290 -15.03 2.12 11.15
C GLU A 290 -14.09 1.09 10.53
N CYS A 291 -14.63 -0.05 10.10
CA CYS A 291 -13.92 -0.95 9.21
C CYS A 291 -14.86 -1.56 8.18
N SER A 292 -14.38 -1.75 6.95
CA SER A 292 -15.20 -2.21 5.84
C SER A 292 -14.37 -2.83 4.72
N LEU A 293 -15.02 -3.65 3.88
CA LEU A 293 -14.43 -4.09 2.62
C LEU A 293 -14.53 -2.97 1.58
N ILE A 294 -13.45 -2.80 0.82
CA ILE A 294 -13.43 -1.88 -0.32
C ILE A 294 -13.98 -2.62 -1.53
N ASP A 295 -15.10 -2.12 -2.08
CA ASP A 295 -15.64 -2.60 -3.35
C ASP A 295 -14.70 -2.21 -4.50
N VAL A 296 -14.05 -3.22 -5.08
CA VAL A 296 -13.18 -3.08 -6.24
C VAL A 296 -13.96 -3.55 -7.46
N PRO A 297 -14.46 -2.64 -8.31
CA PRO A 297 -15.23 -3.04 -9.48
C PRO A 297 -14.38 -3.92 -10.39
N PRO A 298 -14.97 -4.94 -11.06
CA PRO A 298 -14.21 -5.81 -11.96
C PRO A 298 -13.62 -5.04 -13.14
N LEU A 299 -12.56 -5.58 -13.75
CA LEU A 299 -12.02 -5.04 -15.00
C LEU A 299 -13.07 -5.16 -16.10
N VAL A 300 -13.63 -4.02 -16.49
CA VAL A 300 -14.47 -3.94 -17.68
C VAL A 300 -13.56 -4.20 -18.89
N LYS A 301 -13.75 -5.34 -19.56
CA LYS A 301 -13.14 -5.57 -20.88
C LYS A 301 -13.64 -4.46 -21.81
N PRO A 302 -12.77 -3.82 -22.62
CA PRO A 302 -13.24 -2.84 -23.58
C PRO A 302 -14.32 -3.51 -24.44
N ALA A 303 -15.48 -2.86 -24.57
CA ALA A 303 -16.51 -3.30 -25.49
C ALA A 303 -15.86 -3.55 -26.86
N LYS A 304 -16.26 -4.63 -27.54
CA LYS A 304 -15.84 -4.86 -28.94
C LYS A 304 -16.00 -3.54 -29.69
N LYS A 305 -14.98 -3.18 -30.50
CA LYS A 305 -15.02 -1.99 -31.35
C LYS A 305 -16.41 -1.89 -31.97
N TYR A 306 -17.05 -0.74 -31.82
CA TYR A 306 -18.21 -0.44 -32.63
C TYR A 306 -17.74 -0.51 -34.08
N ASP A 307 -18.23 -1.52 -34.81
CA ASP A 307 -18.09 -1.55 -36.25
C ASP A 307 -18.90 -0.37 -36.76
N PHE A 308 -18.20 0.68 -37.21
CA PHE A 308 -18.87 1.76 -37.91
C PHE A 308 -19.58 1.12 -39.11
N PRO A 309 -20.89 1.30 -39.28
CA PRO A 309 -21.54 0.84 -40.50
C PRO A 309 -20.81 1.50 -41.67
N THR A 310 -20.25 0.67 -42.55
CA THR A 310 -19.65 1.13 -43.80
C THR A 310 -20.71 1.98 -44.50
N ALA A 311 -20.36 3.24 -44.77
CA ALA A 311 -21.23 4.13 -45.52
C ALA A 311 -21.68 3.40 -46.80
N PRO A 312 -22.99 3.35 -47.11
CA PRO A 312 -23.43 2.82 -48.39
C PRO A 312 -22.73 3.63 -49.48
N GLY A 313 -22.05 2.94 -50.39
CA GLY A 313 -21.17 3.53 -51.39
C GLY A 313 -21.82 4.71 -52.10
N ALA A 314 -21.10 5.84 -52.11
CA ALA A 314 -21.36 7.01 -52.94
C ALA A 314 -20.21 7.15 -53.94
#